data_AF-A0A8I1A082-F1
#
_entry.id   AF-A0A8I1A082-F1
#
_cell.length_a   1.000
_cell.length_b   1.000
_cell.length_c   1.000
_cell.angle_alpha   90.00
_cell.angle_beta   90.00
_cell.angle_gamma   90.00
#
_symmetry.space_group_name_H-M   'P 1'
#
loop_
_entity.id
_entity.type
_entity.pdbx_description
1 polymer ?
#
loop_
_entity_poly.entity_id
_entity_poly.type
_entity_poly.pdbx_seq_one_letter_code
_entity_poly.pdbx_strand_id
1 'polypeptide(L)'
;MIGWQLLRTVAGLTALRDAYGQNMSGLVPETGVYLADDGWWIALTGAPDPSYNLALVHGGDVRKNTVAVVERVLAERLRTVVMLAGAGLDAATVLADAGWVCVGSSSLRALPNSPSAPDAAVRILEGGDLRSARQLAEDVFGIDRESATLVYQEAAPDRPSERSVVGLFELDTLQTAAMLSFGKPISTVWAAGTRAQGQRRGHGLRVLRQVSAAAFEAVGDGAVCGLASAAGNALYDASGAEIVEYWQMWSRPRWLLGS
;
A
#
# COMPACT_ATOMS: atom_id res chain seq x y z
N MET A 1 -23.83 6.07 7.11
CA MET A 1 -23.13 7.27 6.60
C MET A 1 -22.26 7.88 7.69
N ILE A 2 -21.20 7.17 8.09
CA ILE A 2 -20.09 7.80 8.81
C ILE A 2 -19.38 8.66 7.76
N GLY A 3 -19.45 9.97 7.97
CA GLY A 3 -19.29 10.96 6.93
C GLY A 3 -17.90 10.94 6.32
N TRP A 4 -17.83 10.82 5.00
CA TRP A 4 -16.64 10.98 4.18
C TRP A 4 -15.81 12.23 4.52
N GLN A 5 -16.48 13.28 5.00
CA GLN A 5 -15.87 14.50 5.53
C GLN A 5 -14.94 14.25 6.74
N LEU A 6 -15.19 13.22 7.55
CA LEU A 6 -14.37 12.87 8.71
C LEU A 6 -12.98 12.39 8.30
N LEU A 7 -12.85 11.66 7.18
CA LEU A 7 -11.56 11.22 6.66
C LEU A 7 -10.67 12.38 6.18
N ARG A 8 -11.26 13.55 5.93
CA ARG A 8 -10.56 14.78 5.54
C ARG A 8 -10.21 15.68 6.72
N THR A 9 -10.62 15.32 7.93
CA THR A 9 -10.16 16.02 9.15
C THR A 9 -8.72 15.62 9.47
N VAL A 10 -8.02 16.43 10.27
CA VAL A 10 -6.68 16.08 10.76
C VAL A 10 -6.67 14.70 11.44
N ALA A 11 -7.66 14.42 12.29
CA ALA A 11 -7.79 13.13 12.96
C ALA A 11 -8.06 11.97 11.98
N GLY A 12 -8.88 12.20 10.95
CA GLY A 12 -9.15 11.21 9.90
C GLY A 12 -7.93 10.89 9.06
N LEU A 13 -7.14 11.90 8.69
CA LEU A 13 -5.88 11.71 7.96
C LEU A 13 -4.84 10.98 8.81
N THR A 14 -4.71 11.33 10.08
CA THR A 14 -3.87 10.58 11.03
C THR A 14 -4.27 9.11 11.08
N ALA A 15 -5.56 8.81 11.25
CA ALA A 15 -6.06 7.43 11.27
C ALA A 15 -5.75 6.66 9.97
N LEU A 16 -5.86 7.30 8.80
CA LEU A 16 -5.50 6.69 7.51
C LEU A 16 -4.01 6.38 7.40
N ARG A 17 -3.14 7.32 7.82
CA ARG A 17 -1.68 7.14 7.79
C ARG A 17 -1.23 6.03 8.73
N ASP A 18 -1.78 5.98 9.93
CA ASP A 18 -1.45 4.95 10.91
C ASP A 18 -1.99 3.58 10.49
N ALA A 19 -3.23 3.52 9.99
CA ALA A 19 -3.80 2.28 9.45
C ALA A 19 -3.00 1.75 8.26
N TYR A 20 -2.43 2.63 7.43
CA TYR A 20 -1.55 2.22 6.33
C TYR A 20 -0.29 1.50 6.83
N GLY A 21 0.39 2.09 7.82
CA GLY A 21 1.56 1.49 8.46
C GLY A 21 1.21 0.18 9.19
N GLN A 22 0.14 0.18 9.97
CA GLN A 22 -0.32 -1.00 10.71
C GLN A 22 -0.70 -2.15 9.78
N ASN A 23 -1.41 -1.88 8.68
CA ASN A 23 -1.74 -2.92 7.72
C ASN A 23 -0.51 -3.43 6.96
N MET A 24 0.51 -2.57 6.74
CA MET A 24 1.79 -3.03 6.21
C MET A 24 2.57 -3.90 7.20
N SER A 25 2.40 -3.73 8.51
CA SER A 25 3.15 -4.50 9.52
C SER A 25 3.07 -6.01 9.32
N GLY A 26 1.94 -6.56 8.88
CA GLY A 26 1.85 -8.01 8.62
C GLY A 26 2.67 -8.48 7.40
N LEU A 27 3.16 -7.56 6.54
CA LEU A 27 3.98 -7.87 5.34
C LEU A 27 5.44 -7.95 5.76
N VAL A 28 5.75 -7.37 6.91
CA VAL A 28 7.06 -7.41 7.51
C VAL A 28 7.24 -8.82 8.09
N PRO A 29 8.18 -9.63 7.56
CA PRO A 29 8.47 -10.94 8.12
C PRO A 29 9.10 -10.77 9.51
N GLU A 30 9.23 -11.86 10.28
CA GLU A 30 9.86 -11.83 11.61
C GLU A 30 11.30 -11.27 11.59
N THR A 31 12.01 -11.43 10.47
CA THR A 31 13.36 -10.90 10.25
C THR A 31 13.38 -9.44 9.79
N GLY A 32 12.22 -8.85 9.51
CA GLY A 32 12.07 -7.46 9.11
C GLY A 32 11.95 -6.51 10.31
N VAL A 33 11.64 -5.25 10.03
CA VAL A 33 11.51 -4.20 11.05
C VAL A 33 10.17 -3.50 10.92
N TYR A 34 9.34 -3.60 11.95
CA TYR A 34 8.17 -2.75 12.13
C TYR A 34 8.29 -1.95 13.42
N LEU A 35 8.22 -0.63 13.32
CA LEU A 35 8.23 0.30 14.45
C LEU A 35 7.18 1.37 14.19
N ALA A 36 6.42 1.75 15.21
CA ALA A 36 5.45 2.83 15.13
C ALA A 36 5.41 3.58 16.46
N ASP A 37 5.21 4.89 16.38
CA ASP A 37 5.02 5.78 17.51
C ASP A 37 4.20 7.00 17.05
N ASP A 38 3.96 7.96 17.94
CA ASP A 38 3.18 9.15 17.63
C ASP A 38 3.78 9.93 16.44
N GLY A 39 3.00 10.00 15.36
CA GLY A 39 3.33 10.77 14.17
C GLY A 39 4.34 10.11 13.21
N TRP A 40 4.73 8.85 13.41
CA TRP A 40 5.59 8.14 12.45
C TRP A 40 5.53 6.61 12.54
N TRP A 41 5.91 5.94 11.46
CA TRP A 41 6.15 4.51 11.45
C TRP A 41 7.23 4.11 10.43
N ILE A 42 7.83 2.94 10.64
CA ILE A 42 8.80 2.27 9.77
C ILE A 42 8.31 0.85 9.57
N ALA A 43 8.29 0.39 8.32
CA ALA A 43 7.95 -0.96 7.94
C ALA A 43 8.90 -1.42 6.81
N LEU A 44 9.92 -2.19 7.20
CA LEU A 44 10.98 -2.68 6.34
C LEU A 44 10.87 -4.19 6.22
N THR A 45 10.49 -4.64 5.03
CA THR A 45 10.24 -6.05 4.76
C THR A 45 11.52 -6.83 4.44
N GLY A 46 12.60 -6.13 4.10
CA GLY A 46 13.85 -6.73 3.63
C GLY A 46 13.89 -6.98 2.12
N ALA A 47 12.79 -6.72 1.41
CA ALA A 47 12.70 -6.93 -0.03
C ALA A 47 13.74 -6.08 -0.81
N PRO A 48 14.27 -6.56 -1.94
CA PRO A 48 15.20 -5.79 -2.78
C PRO A 48 14.60 -4.49 -3.34
N ASP A 49 13.30 -4.48 -3.62
CA ASP A 49 12.60 -3.29 -4.12
C ASP A 49 12.27 -2.31 -2.98
N PRO A 50 12.64 -1.02 -3.09
CA PRO A 50 12.42 -0.04 -2.04
C PRO A 50 10.95 0.28 -1.75
N SER A 51 10.03 -0.06 -2.66
CA SER A 51 8.59 0.18 -2.50
C SER A 51 7.95 -0.70 -1.41
N TYR A 52 8.65 -1.75 -0.98
CA TYR A 52 8.27 -2.62 0.14
C TYR A 52 9.04 -2.33 1.43
N ASN A 53 9.87 -1.28 1.43
CA ASN A 53 10.57 -0.81 2.62
C ASN A 53 10.23 0.66 2.78
N LEU A 54 9.19 0.95 3.56
CA LEU A 54 8.65 2.29 3.67
C LEU A 54 8.78 2.81 5.10
N ALA A 55 8.97 4.12 5.21
CA ALA A 55 8.77 4.84 6.45
C ALA A 55 7.88 6.05 6.17
N LEU A 56 7.12 6.49 7.16
CA LEU A 56 6.31 7.70 7.08
C LEU A 56 6.55 8.55 8.31
N VAL A 57 6.81 9.83 8.11
CA VAL A 57 6.73 10.86 9.16
C VAL A 57 5.58 11.79 8.82
N HIS A 58 4.63 11.94 9.73
CA HIS A 58 3.41 12.69 9.49
C HIS A 58 2.96 13.64 10.60
N GLY A 59 3.55 13.53 11.79
CA GLY A 59 3.23 14.36 12.95
C GLY A 59 4.26 14.27 14.09
N GLY A 60 3.86 14.70 15.28
CA GLY A 60 4.70 14.76 16.47
C GLY A 60 5.82 15.81 16.35
N ASP A 61 6.97 15.56 16.98
CA ASP A 61 8.20 16.34 16.75
C ASP A 61 8.84 15.89 15.43
N VAL A 62 8.35 16.45 14.33
CA VAL A 62 8.68 15.99 12.97
C VAL A 62 10.18 16.04 12.65
N ARG A 63 10.94 16.98 13.23
CA ARG A 63 12.39 17.07 13.01
C ARG A 63 13.11 15.93 13.74
N LYS A 64 12.79 15.73 15.02
CA LYS A 64 13.35 14.62 15.80
C LYS A 64 12.95 13.25 15.23
N ASN A 65 11.68 13.09 14.87
CA ASN A 65 11.14 11.87 14.29
C ASN A 65 11.83 11.56 12.95
N THR A 66 12.03 12.56 12.09
CA THR A 66 12.74 12.37 10.81
C THR A 66 14.19 11.95 11.01
N VAL A 67 14.92 12.55 11.96
CA VAL A 67 16.29 12.11 12.30
C VAL A 67 16.29 10.65 12.74
N ALA A 68 15.41 10.27 13.68
CA ALA A 68 15.32 8.90 14.17
C ALA A 68 14.97 7.89 13.07
N VAL A 69 14.04 8.25 12.17
CA VAL A 69 13.67 7.43 11.01
C VAL A 69 14.86 7.24 10.07
N VAL A 70 15.58 8.32 9.73
CA VAL A 70 16.76 8.25 8.86
C VAL A 70 17.85 7.38 9.47
N GLU A 71 18.17 7.59 10.75
CA GLU A 71 19.18 6.80 11.46
C GLU A 71 18.83 5.32 11.48
N ARG A 72 17.58 4.99 11.81
CA ARG A 72 17.11 3.59 11.82
C ARG A 72 17.20 2.98 10.42
N VAL A 73 16.65 3.64 9.40
CA VAL A 73 16.66 3.12 8.02
C VAL A 73 18.10 2.89 7.51
N LEU A 74 19.02 3.80 7.82
CA LEU A 74 20.42 3.65 7.43
C LEU A 74 21.12 2.51 8.17
N ALA A 75 20.76 2.24 9.43
CA ALA A 75 21.30 1.14 10.21
C ALA A 75 20.93 -0.23 9.61
N GLU A 76 19.71 -0.37 9.09
CA GLU A 76 19.23 -1.60 8.46
C GLU A 76 19.84 -1.85 7.06
N ARG A 77 20.45 -0.83 6.45
CA ARG A 77 21.11 -0.89 5.13
C ARG A 77 20.20 -1.36 3.98
N LEU A 78 18.89 -1.26 4.15
CA LEU A 78 17.91 -1.59 3.13
C LEU A 78 17.67 -0.41 2.19
N ARG A 79 17.25 -0.70 0.95
CA ARG A 79 16.77 0.33 0.03
C ARG A 79 15.38 0.73 0.50
N THR A 80 15.16 2.01 0.78
CA THR A 80 13.93 2.47 1.45
C THR A 80 13.41 3.75 0.80
N VAL A 81 12.08 3.91 0.80
CA VAL A 81 11.41 5.18 0.56
C VAL A 81 10.93 5.75 1.90
N VAL A 82 11.46 6.93 2.27
CA VAL A 82 10.94 7.71 3.40
C VAL A 82 9.90 8.67 2.85
N MET A 83 8.71 8.65 3.44
CA MET A 83 7.59 9.47 3.03
C MET A 83 7.32 10.57 4.07
N LEU A 84 6.97 11.75 3.60
CA LEU A 84 6.53 12.87 4.43
C LEU A 84 5.08 13.21 4.08
N ALA A 85 4.26 13.41 5.11
CA ALA A 85 2.85 13.78 4.99
C ALA A 85 2.46 14.78 6.09
N GLY A 86 1.33 15.48 5.97
CA GLY A 86 0.86 16.42 7.00
C GLY A 86 1.95 17.38 7.49
N ALA A 87 2.10 17.45 8.82
CA ALA A 87 3.15 18.28 9.45
C ALA A 87 4.58 17.75 9.17
N GLY A 88 4.72 16.47 8.82
CA GLY A 88 6.02 15.87 8.47
C GLY A 88 6.70 16.55 7.28
N LEU A 89 5.95 17.22 6.41
CA LEU A 89 6.50 18.00 5.29
C LEU A 89 7.48 19.09 5.76
N ASP A 90 7.32 19.64 6.97
CA ASP A 90 8.23 20.64 7.55
C ASP A 90 9.63 20.08 7.86
N ALA A 91 9.79 18.76 7.85
CA ALA A 91 11.06 18.08 8.04
C ALA A 91 11.79 17.75 6.72
N ALA A 92 11.29 18.20 5.56
CA ALA A 92 11.93 17.99 4.26
C ALA A 92 13.41 18.41 4.23
N THR A 93 13.78 19.51 4.90
CA THR A 93 15.17 19.96 4.96
C THR A 93 16.07 18.97 5.70
N VAL A 94 15.55 18.25 6.70
CA VAL A 94 16.30 17.23 7.45
C VAL A 94 16.70 16.08 6.51
N LEU A 95 15.79 15.64 5.64
CA LEU A 95 16.09 14.62 4.62
C LEU A 95 17.10 15.13 3.59
N ALA A 96 16.94 16.37 3.11
CA ALA A 96 17.85 16.98 2.17
C ALA A 96 19.28 17.10 2.74
N ASP A 97 19.42 17.56 3.98
CA ASP A 97 20.71 17.69 4.67
C ASP A 97 21.36 16.31 4.91
N ALA A 98 20.55 15.26 5.07
CA ALA A 98 21.01 13.87 5.16
C ALA A 98 21.32 13.22 3.78
N GLY A 99 21.28 14.00 2.69
CA GLY A 99 21.61 13.54 1.33
C GLY A 99 20.53 12.68 0.66
N TRP A 100 19.28 12.79 1.12
CA TRP A 100 18.13 12.20 0.44
C TRP A 100 17.59 13.17 -0.60
N VAL A 101 16.98 12.61 -1.65
CA VAL A 101 16.36 13.40 -2.72
C VAL A 101 14.86 13.11 -2.78
N CYS A 102 14.07 14.16 -3.01
CA CYS A 102 12.66 13.99 -3.29
C CYS A 102 12.50 13.39 -4.70
N VAL A 103 11.78 12.27 -4.78
CA VAL A 103 11.66 11.45 -5.99
C VAL A 103 10.25 11.45 -6.56
N GLY A 104 9.40 12.33 -6.01
CA GLY A 104 8.03 12.53 -6.41
C GLY A 104 7.09 12.48 -5.22
N SER A 105 5.82 12.21 -5.50
CA SER A 105 4.78 12.03 -4.50
C SER A 105 3.82 10.92 -4.92
N SER A 106 3.29 10.19 -3.95
CA SER A 106 2.19 9.24 -4.17
C SER A 106 0.90 9.82 -3.60
N SER A 107 -0.22 9.66 -4.30
CA SER A 107 -1.52 10.08 -3.75
C SER A 107 -2.05 8.98 -2.84
N LEU A 108 -2.26 9.29 -1.56
CA LEU A 108 -3.09 8.49 -0.68
C LEU A 108 -4.54 8.66 -1.11
N ARG A 109 -5.17 7.54 -1.46
CA ARG A 109 -6.55 7.51 -1.92
C ARG A 109 -7.39 6.66 -1.01
N ALA A 110 -8.62 7.10 -0.77
CA ALA A 110 -9.59 6.38 0.03
C ALA A 110 -10.85 6.12 -0.79
N LEU A 111 -11.48 4.98 -0.56
CA LEU A 111 -12.79 4.60 -1.06
C LEU A 111 -13.65 4.11 0.11
N PRO A 112 -14.90 4.57 0.28
CA PRO A 112 -15.77 4.01 1.31
C PRO A 112 -16.00 2.52 1.03
N ASN A 113 -16.12 1.73 2.09
CA ASN A 113 -16.60 0.37 1.97
C ASN A 113 -18.03 0.41 1.43
N SER A 114 -18.32 -0.42 0.43
CA SER A 114 -19.64 -0.51 -0.16
C SER A 114 -19.95 -1.96 -0.53
N PRO A 115 -21.18 -2.44 -0.26
CA PRO A 115 -21.58 -3.73 -0.77
C PRO A 115 -21.61 -3.69 -2.31
N SER A 116 -21.28 -4.82 -2.93
CA SER A 116 -21.38 -5.00 -4.38
C SER A 116 -22.04 -6.35 -4.66
N ALA A 117 -22.75 -6.44 -5.79
CA ALA A 117 -23.13 -7.75 -6.31
C ALA A 117 -21.87 -8.57 -6.59
N PRO A 118 -21.90 -9.90 -6.34
CA PRO A 118 -20.79 -10.78 -6.71
C PRO A 118 -20.50 -10.71 -8.20
N ASP A 119 -19.22 -10.81 -8.56
CA ASP A 119 -18.77 -10.87 -9.94
C ASP A 119 -18.19 -12.26 -10.22
N ALA A 120 -18.83 -13.03 -11.11
CA ALA A 120 -18.46 -14.42 -11.38
C ALA A 120 -17.02 -14.62 -11.88
N ALA A 121 -16.38 -13.58 -12.43
CA ALA A 121 -14.99 -13.65 -12.89
C ALA A 121 -13.98 -13.25 -11.81
N VAL A 122 -14.44 -12.75 -10.66
CA VAL A 122 -13.59 -12.24 -9.57
C VAL A 122 -13.73 -13.14 -8.36
N ARG A 123 -12.60 -13.56 -7.78
CA ARG A 123 -12.59 -14.39 -6.58
C ARG A 123 -11.39 -14.09 -5.69
N ILE A 124 -11.51 -14.48 -4.43
CA ILE A 124 -10.34 -14.58 -3.55
C ILE A 124 -9.44 -15.69 -4.10
N LEU A 125 -8.15 -15.40 -4.21
CA LEU A 125 -7.14 -16.35 -4.68
C LEU A 125 -6.79 -17.33 -3.57
N GLU A 126 -6.66 -18.59 -3.96
CA GLU A 126 -6.23 -19.67 -3.08
C GLU A 126 -4.73 -19.96 -3.31
N GLY A 127 -4.12 -20.83 -2.48
CA GLY A 127 -2.68 -21.13 -2.55
C GLY A 127 -2.21 -21.53 -3.96
N GLY A 128 -3.02 -22.28 -4.70
CA GLY A 128 -2.74 -22.66 -6.09
C GLY A 128 -2.66 -21.49 -7.08
N ASP A 129 -3.35 -20.38 -6.80
CA ASP A 129 -3.41 -19.21 -7.67
C ASP A 129 -2.27 -18.21 -7.40
N LEU A 130 -1.66 -18.24 -6.21
CA LEU A 130 -0.68 -17.25 -5.78
C LEU A 130 0.55 -17.22 -6.69
N ARG A 131 0.93 -18.36 -7.28
CA ARG A 131 1.99 -18.40 -8.30
C ARG A 131 1.67 -17.45 -9.46
N SER A 132 0.44 -17.46 -9.94
CA SER A 132 -0.01 -16.60 -11.04
C SER A 132 -0.06 -15.13 -10.62
N ALA A 133 -0.41 -14.84 -9.37
CA ALA A 133 -0.39 -13.48 -8.82
C ALA A 133 1.04 -12.92 -8.72
N ARG A 134 2.00 -13.74 -8.25
CA ARG A 134 3.43 -13.38 -8.22
C ARG A 134 3.96 -13.07 -9.61
N GLN A 135 3.69 -13.94 -10.59
CA GLN A 135 4.09 -13.71 -11.98
C GLN A 135 3.45 -12.44 -12.55
N LEU A 136 2.17 -12.18 -12.26
CA LEU A 136 1.51 -10.94 -12.65
C LEU A 136 2.22 -9.72 -12.04
N ALA A 137 2.63 -9.79 -10.78
CA ALA A 137 3.38 -8.72 -10.12
C ALA A 137 4.73 -8.44 -10.79
N GLU A 138 5.50 -9.50 -11.06
CA GLU A 138 6.78 -9.44 -11.78
C GLU A 138 6.57 -8.74 -13.14
N ASP A 139 5.56 -9.18 -13.91
CA ASP A 139 5.28 -8.66 -15.26
C ASP A 139 4.79 -7.19 -15.24
N VAL A 140 3.93 -6.82 -14.28
CA VAL A 140 3.24 -5.52 -14.26
C VAL A 140 4.07 -4.45 -13.56
N PHE A 141 4.74 -4.79 -12.47
CA PHE A 141 5.51 -3.83 -11.67
C PHE A 141 7.01 -3.87 -11.97
N GLY A 142 7.50 -4.87 -12.70
CA GLY A 142 8.93 -5.02 -12.99
C GLY A 142 9.76 -5.37 -11.75
N ILE A 143 9.12 -5.92 -10.71
CA ILE A 143 9.77 -6.32 -9.47
C ILE A 143 10.34 -7.73 -9.57
N ASP A 144 11.31 -8.04 -8.71
CA ASP A 144 11.86 -9.39 -8.62
C ASP A 144 10.89 -10.37 -7.93
N ARG A 145 11.17 -11.66 -8.09
CA ARG A 145 10.36 -12.75 -7.54
C ARG A 145 10.29 -12.75 -6.01
N GLU A 146 11.35 -12.35 -5.32
CA GLU A 146 11.37 -12.31 -3.85
C GLU A 146 10.39 -11.23 -3.37
N SER A 147 10.46 -10.03 -3.95
CA SER A 147 9.51 -8.94 -3.71
C SER A 147 8.07 -9.35 -4.04
N ALA A 148 7.83 -10.02 -5.18
CA ALA A 148 6.50 -10.49 -5.56
C ALA A 148 5.95 -11.56 -4.58
N THR A 149 6.84 -12.45 -4.11
CA THR A 149 6.49 -13.49 -3.12
C THR A 149 6.09 -12.87 -1.79
N LEU A 150 6.70 -11.75 -1.41
CA LEU A 150 6.38 -11.04 -0.17
C LEU A 150 4.95 -10.49 -0.14
N VAL A 151 4.46 -10.00 -1.27
CA VAL A 151 3.08 -9.48 -1.39
C VAL A 151 2.07 -10.60 -1.44
N TYR A 152 2.34 -11.63 -2.25
CA TYR A 152 1.40 -12.71 -2.52
C TYR A 152 1.81 -13.98 -1.77
N GLN A 153 1.87 -13.88 -0.44
CA GLN A 153 2.12 -15.01 0.46
C GLN A 153 0.85 -15.83 0.68
N GLU A 154 1.04 -17.10 1.02
CA GLU A 154 -0.05 -17.87 1.62
C GLU A 154 -0.39 -17.23 2.96
N ALA A 155 -1.69 -17.18 3.29
CA ALA A 155 -2.12 -16.63 4.56
C ALA A 155 -1.48 -17.46 5.69
N ALA A 156 -0.86 -16.79 6.65
CA ALA A 156 -0.22 -17.48 7.76
C ALA A 156 -1.29 -18.30 8.52
N PRO A 157 -1.03 -19.56 8.90
CA PRO A 157 -2.04 -20.42 9.54
C PRO A 157 -2.63 -19.82 10.83
N ASP A 158 -1.88 -18.96 11.50
CA ASP A 158 -2.24 -18.25 12.73
C ASP A 158 -2.90 -16.88 12.48
N ARG A 159 -2.80 -16.33 11.25
CA ARG A 159 -3.43 -15.05 10.83
C ARG A 159 -4.15 -15.13 9.47
N PRO A 160 -4.99 -16.15 9.22
CA PRO A 160 -5.54 -16.40 7.89
C PRO A 160 -6.56 -15.34 7.42
N SER A 161 -7.08 -14.52 8.34
CA SER A 161 -8.13 -13.53 8.08
C SER A 161 -7.65 -12.08 7.98
N GLU A 162 -6.35 -11.82 8.17
CA GLU A 162 -5.83 -10.45 8.15
C GLU A 162 -5.64 -9.93 6.73
N ARG A 163 -5.60 -10.83 5.73
CA ARG A 163 -5.35 -10.49 4.33
C ARG A 163 -6.06 -11.40 3.37
N SER A 164 -6.28 -10.89 2.17
CA SER A 164 -6.76 -11.66 1.03
C SER A 164 -6.22 -11.08 -0.26
N VAL A 165 -6.05 -11.93 -1.25
CA VAL A 165 -5.72 -11.49 -2.61
C VAL A 165 -6.97 -11.67 -3.45
N VAL A 166 -7.45 -10.60 -4.07
CA VAL A 166 -8.64 -10.63 -4.94
C VAL A 166 -8.16 -10.59 -6.38
N GLY A 167 -8.59 -11.55 -7.19
CA GLY A 167 -8.16 -11.69 -8.57
C GLY A 167 -9.31 -11.83 -9.55
N LEU A 168 -9.11 -11.32 -10.76
CA LEU A 168 -10.03 -11.47 -11.89
C LEU A 168 -9.42 -12.40 -12.94
N PHE A 169 -10.20 -13.40 -13.35
CA PHE A 169 -9.84 -14.37 -14.37
C PHE A 169 -10.59 -14.13 -15.68
N GLU A 170 -9.90 -14.36 -16.79
CA GLU A 170 -10.49 -14.44 -18.12
C GLU A 170 -9.88 -15.66 -18.81
N LEU A 171 -10.72 -16.59 -19.28
CA LEU A 171 -10.28 -17.86 -19.90
C LEU A 171 -9.23 -18.58 -19.03
N ASP A 172 -9.53 -18.76 -17.74
CA ASP A 172 -8.68 -19.37 -16.71
C ASP A 172 -7.31 -18.69 -16.48
N THR A 173 -7.09 -17.53 -17.07
CA THR A 173 -5.87 -16.74 -16.88
C THR A 173 -6.13 -15.59 -15.94
N LEU A 174 -5.31 -15.46 -14.89
CA LEU A 174 -5.36 -14.31 -13.98
C LEU A 174 -4.93 -13.04 -14.72
N GLN A 175 -5.87 -12.10 -14.88
CA GLN A 175 -5.68 -10.85 -15.61
C GLN A 175 -5.42 -9.66 -14.69
N THR A 176 -5.93 -9.68 -13.47
CA THR A 176 -5.80 -8.59 -12.50
C THR A 176 -5.76 -9.17 -11.09
N ALA A 177 -4.92 -8.63 -10.23
CA ALA A 177 -4.89 -8.97 -8.82
C ALA A 177 -4.70 -7.70 -7.97
N ALA A 178 -5.23 -7.72 -6.75
CA ALA A 178 -4.96 -6.73 -5.72
C ALA A 178 -4.88 -7.44 -4.37
N MET A 179 -3.93 -7.04 -3.52
CA MET A 179 -3.87 -7.50 -2.15
C MET A 179 -4.69 -6.57 -1.26
N LEU A 180 -5.60 -7.13 -0.48
CA LEU A 180 -6.38 -6.46 0.56
C LEU A 180 -5.80 -6.87 1.92
N SER A 181 -5.45 -5.90 2.76
CA SER A 181 -5.20 -6.12 4.18
C SER A 181 -6.34 -5.53 5.00
N PHE A 182 -6.96 -6.36 5.82
CA PHE A 182 -8.11 -5.99 6.62
C PHE A 182 -7.67 -5.23 7.87
N GLY A 183 -8.24 -4.04 8.05
CA GLY A 183 -8.05 -3.23 9.25
C GLY A 183 -9.37 -2.59 9.65
N LYS A 184 -9.56 -2.39 10.96
CA LYS A 184 -10.78 -1.79 11.53
C LYS A 184 -10.47 -0.38 12.03
N PRO A 185 -11.12 0.68 11.53
CA PRO A 185 -12.14 0.70 10.47
C PRO A 185 -11.56 0.82 9.04
N ILE A 186 -10.23 0.89 8.89
CA ILE A 186 -9.56 1.18 7.62
C ILE A 186 -8.76 -0.03 7.15
N SER A 187 -9.17 -0.58 6.01
CA SER A 187 -8.42 -1.60 5.27
C SER A 187 -7.51 -0.95 4.22
N THR A 188 -6.52 -1.69 3.73
CA THR A 188 -5.60 -1.19 2.68
C THR A 188 -5.55 -2.08 1.46
N VAL A 189 -5.39 -1.45 0.30
CA VAL A 189 -5.13 -2.12 -0.97
C VAL A 189 -3.70 -1.87 -1.43
N TRP A 190 -3.06 -2.95 -1.84
CA TRP A 190 -1.69 -2.98 -2.30
C TRP A 190 -1.59 -3.74 -3.61
N ALA A 191 -0.55 -3.41 -4.40
CA ALA A 191 -0.17 -4.14 -5.60
C ALA A 191 -1.35 -4.43 -6.54
N ALA A 192 -2.25 -3.44 -6.73
CA ALA A 192 -3.35 -3.54 -7.68
C ALA A 192 -2.78 -3.46 -9.11
N GLY A 193 -2.66 -4.59 -9.78
CA GLY A 193 -2.02 -4.72 -11.09
C GLY A 193 -2.92 -5.41 -12.10
N THR A 194 -2.90 -4.91 -13.34
CA THR A 194 -3.62 -5.51 -14.48
C THR A 194 -2.63 -5.79 -15.60
N ARG A 195 -2.62 -7.03 -16.12
CA ARG A 195 -1.84 -7.42 -17.31
C ARG A 195 -2.13 -6.47 -18.46
N ALA A 196 -1.11 -6.15 -19.28
CA ALA A 196 -1.23 -5.20 -20.39
C ALA A 196 -2.45 -5.47 -21.30
N GLN A 197 -2.72 -6.74 -21.64
CA GLN A 197 -3.86 -7.15 -22.48
C GLN A 197 -5.24 -6.94 -21.83
N GLY A 198 -5.28 -6.88 -20.49
CA GLY A 198 -6.49 -6.61 -19.71
C GLY A 198 -6.70 -5.13 -19.36
N GLN A 199 -5.72 -4.27 -19.64
CA GLN A 199 -5.81 -2.85 -19.30
C GLN A 199 -6.91 -2.17 -20.12
N ARG A 200 -7.54 -1.14 -19.53
CA ARG A 200 -8.64 -0.36 -20.14
C ARG A 200 -9.89 -1.17 -20.50
N ARG A 201 -9.99 -2.43 -20.06
CA ARG A 201 -11.18 -3.30 -20.21
C ARG A 201 -12.04 -3.39 -18.94
N GLY A 202 -11.78 -2.52 -17.97
CA GLY A 202 -12.53 -2.46 -16.69
C GLY A 202 -12.13 -3.51 -15.66
N HIS A 203 -11.11 -4.34 -15.91
CA HIS A 203 -10.72 -5.43 -14.99
C HIS A 203 -10.30 -4.91 -13.60
N GLY A 204 -9.44 -3.89 -13.54
CA GLY A 204 -9.04 -3.24 -12.29
C GLY A 204 -10.24 -2.72 -11.49
N LEU A 205 -11.20 -2.10 -12.15
CA LEU A 205 -12.38 -1.54 -11.49
C LEU A 205 -13.28 -2.64 -10.90
N ARG A 206 -13.44 -3.76 -11.62
CA ARG A 206 -14.18 -4.92 -11.12
C ARG A 206 -13.51 -5.51 -9.88
N VAL A 207 -12.19 -5.64 -9.88
CA VAL A 207 -11.43 -6.09 -8.69
C VAL A 207 -11.57 -5.11 -7.53
N LEU A 208 -11.38 -3.80 -7.74
CA LEU A 208 -11.52 -2.81 -6.65
C LEU A 208 -12.92 -2.79 -6.03
N ARG A 209 -13.98 -3.00 -6.82
CA ARG A 209 -15.35 -3.13 -6.30
C ARG A 209 -15.50 -4.34 -5.38
N GLN A 210 -14.97 -5.50 -5.78
CA GLN A 210 -15.00 -6.70 -4.95
C GLN A 210 -14.11 -6.56 -3.70
N VAL A 211 -13.00 -5.83 -3.79
CA VAL A 211 -12.19 -5.48 -2.61
C VAL A 211 -12.98 -4.61 -1.63
N SER A 212 -13.66 -3.55 -2.10
CA SER A 212 -14.50 -2.70 -1.25
C SER A 212 -15.65 -3.51 -0.62
N ALA A 213 -16.25 -4.44 -1.37
CA ALA A 213 -17.29 -5.34 -0.87
C ALA A 213 -16.76 -6.30 0.21
N ALA A 214 -15.61 -6.93 -0.02
CA ALA A 214 -14.98 -7.80 0.98
C ALA A 214 -14.61 -7.03 2.26
N ALA A 215 -14.10 -5.80 2.12
CA ALA A 215 -13.86 -4.94 3.28
C ALA A 215 -15.16 -4.57 4.00
N PHE A 216 -16.24 -4.27 3.27
CA PHE A 216 -17.56 -4.02 3.86
C PHE A 216 -18.07 -5.22 4.65
N GLU A 217 -17.96 -6.44 4.11
CA GLU A 217 -18.36 -7.66 4.82
C GLU A 217 -17.55 -7.90 6.10
N ALA A 218 -16.24 -7.60 6.06
CA ALA A 218 -15.34 -7.85 7.20
C ALA A 218 -15.44 -6.79 8.31
N VAL A 219 -15.61 -5.50 7.94
CA VAL A 219 -15.49 -4.38 8.90
C VAL A 219 -16.67 -3.41 8.90
N GLY A 220 -17.65 -3.58 8.00
CA GLY A 220 -18.84 -2.74 7.90
C GLY A 220 -18.58 -1.36 7.28
N ASP A 221 -19.28 -0.35 7.81
CA ASP A 221 -19.12 1.06 7.44
C ASP A 221 -17.70 1.56 7.79
N GLY A 222 -16.80 1.45 6.83
CA GLY A 222 -15.39 1.83 6.92
C GLY A 222 -14.85 2.32 5.59
N ALA A 223 -13.53 2.22 5.39
CA ALA A 223 -12.91 2.58 4.12
C ALA A 223 -11.78 1.64 3.74
N VAL A 224 -11.52 1.56 2.44
CA VAL A 224 -10.29 1.02 1.86
C VAL A 224 -9.42 2.19 1.43
N CYS A 225 -8.13 2.16 1.76
CA CYS A 225 -7.17 3.13 1.23
C CYS A 225 -5.98 2.48 0.54
N GLY A 226 -5.28 3.24 -0.32
CA GLY A 226 -4.11 2.78 -1.05
C GLY A 226 -3.26 3.94 -1.53
N LEU A 227 -1.96 3.72 -1.69
CA LEU A 227 -1.09 4.63 -2.41
C LEU A 227 -1.17 4.35 -3.90
N ALA A 228 -1.59 5.33 -4.68
CA ALA A 228 -1.61 5.21 -6.13
C ALA A 228 -0.28 5.66 -6.72
N SER A 229 0.29 4.81 -7.58
CA SER A 229 1.34 5.22 -8.51
C SER A 229 0.78 6.16 -9.59
N ALA A 230 1.65 6.84 -10.32
CA ALA A 230 1.25 7.67 -11.44
C ALA A 230 0.39 6.90 -12.46
N ALA A 231 0.74 5.63 -12.74
CA ALA A 231 -0.02 4.75 -13.63
C ALA A 231 -1.35 4.28 -13.04
N GLY A 232 -1.44 4.13 -11.71
CA GLY A 232 -2.63 3.68 -11.01
C GLY A 232 -3.72 4.75 -10.84
N ASN A 233 -3.38 6.03 -10.97
CA ASN A 233 -4.31 7.15 -10.72
C ASN A 233 -5.65 7.01 -11.47
N ALA A 234 -5.60 6.70 -12.77
CA ALA A 234 -6.81 6.59 -13.60
C ALA A 234 -7.76 5.47 -13.14
N LEU A 235 -7.25 4.39 -12.55
CA LEU A 235 -8.08 3.33 -11.99
C LEU A 235 -8.84 3.82 -10.75
N TYR A 236 -8.15 4.49 -9.84
CA TYR A 236 -8.76 5.00 -8.61
C TYR A 236 -9.75 6.14 -8.90
N ASP A 237 -9.47 7.00 -9.88
CA ASP A 237 -10.44 8.01 -10.34
C ASP A 237 -11.73 7.33 -10.83
N ALA A 238 -11.61 6.27 -11.64
CA ALA A 238 -12.75 5.53 -12.17
C ALA A 238 -13.51 4.72 -11.12
N SER A 239 -12.88 4.37 -9.98
CA SER A 239 -13.56 3.72 -8.87
C SER A 239 -14.33 4.69 -7.97
N GLY A 240 -14.19 6.00 -8.17
CA GLY A 240 -14.70 7.01 -7.25
C GLY A 240 -13.87 7.11 -5.96
N ALA A 241 -12.64 6.58 -5.95
CA ALA A 241 -11.74 6.78 -4.83
C ALA A 241 -11.19 8.20 -4.89
N GLU A 242 -11.22 8.89 -3.75
CA GLU A 242 -10.79 10.27 -3.68
C GLU A 242 -9.35 10.37 -3.18
N ILE A 243 -8.64 11.37 -3.69
CA ILE A 243 -7.36 11.78 -3.13
C ILE A 243 -7.62 12.49 -1.81
N VAL A 244 -7.10 11.92 -0.73
CA VAL A 244 -7.21 12.49 0.62
C VAL A 244 -5.93 13.23 1.01
N GLU A 245 -4.78 12.81 0.47
CA GLU A 245 -3.48 13.45 0.71
C GLU A 245 -2.45 13.06 -0.36
N TYR A 246 -1.40 13.86 -0.52
CA TYR A 246 -0.18 13.46 -1.23
C TYR A 246 0.97 13.25 -0.24
N TRP A 247 1.62 12.10 -0.32
CA TRP A 247 2.81 11.79 0.46
C TRP A 247 4.04 12.05 -0.39
N GLN A 248 4.90 12.96 0.07
CA GLN A 248 6.16 13.26 -0.60
C GLN A 248 7.12 12.09 -0.39
N MET A 249 7.66 11.55 -1.46
CA MET A 249 8.55 10.40 -1.42
C MET A 249 10.00 10.85 -1.51
N TRP A 250 10.83 10.31 -0.63
CA TRP A 250 12.26 10.57 -0.57
C TRP A 250 13.03 9.26 -0.58
N SER A 251 14.11 9.21 -1.36
CA SER A 251 15.03 8.08 -1.35
C SER A 251 16.46 8.55 -1.56
N ARG A 252 17.42 7.65 -1.40
CA ARG A 252 18.81 7.94 -1.77
C ARG A 252 18.98 7.71 -3.28
N PRO A 253 19.71 8.58 -4.00
CA PRO A 253 19.89 8.44 -5.45
C PRO A 253 20.36 7.05 -5.88
N ARG A 254 21.34 6.48 -5.15
CA ARG A 254 21.91 5.15 -5.41
C ARG A 254 20.92 3.98 -5.24
N TRP A 255 19.81 4.19 -4.54
CA TRP A 255 18.81 3.14 -4.31
C TRP A 255 17.75 3.08 -5.40
N LEU A 256 17.60 4.15 -6.18
CA LEU A 256 16.64 4.23 -7.28
C LEU A 256 17.27 3.96 -8.65
N LEU A 257 18.52 4.36 -8.83
CA LEU A 257 19.18 4.26 -10.14
C LEU A 257 19.78 2.88 -10.42
N GLY A 258 19.74 1.97 -9.44
CA GLY A 258 20.52 0.73 -9.51
C GLY A 258 22.02 1.03 -9.47
N SER A 259 22.77 0.20 -8.76
CA SER A 259 24.23 0.08 -8.98
C SER A 259 24.47 -1.06 -9.94
#